data_AF-A0A5K0V7D7-F1
#
_entry.id   AF-A0A5K0V7D7-F1
#
_cell.length_a   1.000
_cell.length_b   1.000
_cell.length_c   1.000
_cell.angle_alpha   90.00
_cell.angle_beta   90.00
_cell.angle_gamma   90.00
#
_symmetry.space_group_name_H-M   'P 1'
#
loop_
_entity.id
_entity.type
_entity.pdbx_description
1 polymer ?
#
loop_
_entity_poly.entity_id
_entity_poly.type
_entity_poly.pdbx_seq_one_letter_code
_entity_poly.pdbx_strand_id
1 'polypeptide(L)'
;MAANPRIDGDEDSIDVSTRRIQRLRSHLAPAPATDSQLLLYRSPCARVMPALPDPSLLSAYLRGRHRDVQERVFRYFISRPELHTPLEIGRDDHRELCMKQLIGLVRGVGIKPLRLISDDPAQYFAVVEAAGAVDMSLGVKFGVQY
;
A
#
# COMPACT_ATOMS: atom_id res chain seq x y z
N MET A 1 -4.99 -8.84 -52.36
CA MET A 1 -5.93 -7.93 -51.68
C MET A 1 -7.08 -8.77 -51.14
N ALA A 2 -7.05 -9.10 -49.86
CA ALA A 2 -8.19 -9.69 -49.17
C ALA A 2 -8.50 -8.78 -47.97
N ALA A 3 -9.70 -8.21 -47.97
CA ALA A 3 -10.18 -7.33 -46.92
C ALA A 3 -10.46 -8.16 -45.65
N ASN A 4 -9.95 -7.69 -44.52
CA ASN A 4 -10.22 -8.28 -43.22
C ASN A 4 -11.60 -7.78 -42.74
N PRO A 5 -12.56 -8.64 -42.34
CA PRO A 5 -13.82 -8.19 -41.81
C PRO A 5 -13.59 -7.60 -40.41
N ARG A 6 -14.12 -6.40 -40.18
CA ARG A 6 -14.22 -5.82 -38.83
C ARG A 6 -15.20 -6.69 -38.05
N ILE A 7 -14.73 -7.26 -36.95
CA ILE A 7 -15.60 -7.92 -35.96
C ILE A 7 -16.27 -6.79 -35.18
N ASP A 8 -17.58 -6.62 -35.40
CA ASP A 8 -18.45 -5.73 -34.64
C ASP A 8 -18.52 -6.25 -33.20
N GLY A 9 -17.67 -5.70 -32.33
CA GLY A 9 -17.51 -6.15 -30.93
C GLY A 9 -18.39 -5.41 -29.91
N ASP A 10 -19.26 -4.51 -30.35
CA ASP A 10 -20.03 -3.64 -29.44
C ASP A 10 -21.45 -4.17 -29.14
N GLU A 11 -22.09 -4.91 -30.05
CA GLU A 11 -23.47 -5.39 -29.83
C GLU A 11 -23.56 -6.49 -28.76
N ASP A 12 -22.61 -7.44 -28.75
CA ASP A 12 -22.55 -8.53 -27.75
C ASP A 12 -22.22 -8.02 -26.33
N SER A 13 -21.41 -6.96 -26.23
CA SER A 13 -21.03 -6.34 -24.95
C SER A 13 -22.21 -5.65 -24.27
N ILE A 14 -23.07 -5.02 -25.08
CA ILE A 14 -24.30 -4.37 -24.60
C ILE A 14 -25.28 -5.43 -24.08
N ASP A 15 -25.43 -6.57 -24.75
CA ASP A 15 -26.33 -7.65 -24.33
C ASP A 15 -25.91 -8.32 -23.01
N VAL A 16 -24.60 -8.55 -22.82
CA VAL A 16 -24.09 -9.09 -21.55
C VAL A 16 -24.28 -8.10 -20.40
N SER A 17 -24.07 -6.81 -20.67
CA SER A 17 -24.20 -5.73 -19.69
C SER A 17 -25.66 -5.52 -19.27
N THR A 18 -26.59 -5.50 -20.23
CA THR A 18 -28.03 -5.38 -19.96
C THR A 18 -28.55 -6.60 -19.20
N ARG A 19 -28.11 -7.82 -19.52
CA ARG A 19 -28.46 -9.03 -18.80
C ARG A 19 -27.97 -9.01 -17.35
N ARG A 20 -26.74 -8.53 -17.11
CA ARG A 20 -26.20 -8.34 -15.75
C ARG A 20 -26.98 -7.29 -14.97
N ILE A 21 -27.31 -6.17 -15.59
CA ILE A 21 -28.10 -5.09 -14.96
C ILE A 21 -29.51 -5.59 -14.62
N GLN A 22 -30.16 -6.35 -15.49
CA GLN A 22 -31.48 -6.94 -15.22
C GLN A 22 -31.43 -7.92 -14.04
N ARG A 23 -30.39 -8.76 -13.95
CA ARG A 23 -30.21 -9.70 -12.85
C ARG A 23 -29.92 -8.98 -11.53
N LEU A 24 -29.10 -7.93 -11.55
CA LEU A 24 -28.89 -7.06 -10.39
C LEU A 24 -30.18 -6.38 -9.96
N ARG A 25 -30.97 -5.86 -10.91
CA ARG A 25 -32.28 -5.28 -10.62
C ARG A 25 -33.23 -6.28 -9.97
N SER A 26 -33.23 -7.55 -10.35
CA SER A 26 -34.07 -8.56 -9.67
C SER A 26 -33.63 -8.86 -8.23
N HIS A 27 -32.35 -8.68 -7.90
CA HIS A 27 -31.84 -8.91 -6.54
C HIS A 27 -31.92 -7.66 -5.66
N LEU A 28 -31.86 -6.47 -6.25
CA LEU A 28 -31.91 -5.18 -5.55
C LEU A 28 -33.32 -4.57 -5.53
N ALA A 29 -34.23 -5.06 -6.36
CA ALA A 29 -35.63 -4.74 -6.24
C ALA A 29 -36.13 -5.26 -4.88
N PRO A 30 -36.70 -4.39 -4.03
CA PRO A 30 -37.29 -4.85 -2.79
C PRO A 30 -38.38 -5.87 -3.15
N ALA A 31 -38.30 -7.07 -2.57
CA ALA A 31 -39.35 -8.05 -2.74
C ALA A 31 -40.70 -7.40 -2.37
N PRO A 32 -41.77 -7.59 -3.16
CA PRO A 32 -43.10 -7.21 -2.70
C PRO A 32 -43.33 -7.95 -1.38
N ALA A 33 -43.62 -7.19 -0.33
CA ALA A 33 -43.75 -7.73 1.02
C ALA A 33 -44.86 -8.79 1.04
N THR A 34 -44.47 -10.07 0.96
CA THR A 34 -45.35 -11.17 1.32
C THR A 34 -45.43 -11.18 2.84
N ASP A 35 -46.65 -11.01 3.31
CA ASP A 35 -47.05 -10.46 4.61
C ASP A 35 -46.76 -11.35 5.83
N SER A 36 -45.68 -12.16 5.87
CA SER A 36 -45.56 -13.15 6.95
C SER A 36 -44.18 -13.57 7.43
N GLN A 37 -43.04 -13.09 6.92
CA GLN A 37 -41.74 -13.56 7.45
C GLN A 37 -40.72 -12.43 7.60
N LEU A 38 -40.51 -12.04 8.87
CA LEU A 38 -39.47 -11.16 9.38
C LEU A 38 -39.53 -9.71 8.87
N LEU A 39 -40.32 -8.88 9.56
CA LEU A 39 -40.21 -7.42 9.55
C LEU A 39 -38.82 -7.00 10.06
N LEU A 40 -37.81 -7.10 9.20
CA LEU A 40 -36.52 -6.44 9.41
C LEU A 40 -36.75 -4.93 9.27
N TYR A 41 -37.15 -4.29 10.37
CA TYR A 41 -37.20 -2.84 10.44
C TYR A 41 -35.78 -2.30 10.35
N ARG A 42 -35.58 -1.33 9.46
CA ARG A 42 -34.30 -0.64 9.31
C ARG A 42 -34.09 0.25 10.54
N SER A 43 -33.39 -0.26 11.55
CA SER A 43 -33.05 0.54 12.72
C SER A 43 -32.20 1.73 12.28
N PRO A 44 -32.42 2.95 12.82
CA PRO A 44 -31.54 4.07 12.54
C PRO A 44 -30.12 3.71 12.99
N CYS A 45 -29.21 3.50 12.04
CA CYS A 45 -27.80 3.39 12.34
C CYS A 45 -27.39 4.67 13.07
N ALA A 46 -26.69 4.53 14.19
CA ALA A 46 -26.29 5.64 15.05
C ALA A 46 -25.76 6.82 14.19
N ARG A 47 -26.48 7.94 14.19
CA ARG A 47 -26.10 9.19 13.53
C ARG A 47 -25.05 9.95 14.34
N VAL A 48 -24.27 9.23 15.13
CA VAL A 48 -23.17 9.80 15.90
C VAL A 48 -22.05 9.97 14.91
N MET A 49 -21.77 11.20 14.50
CA MET A 49 -20.46 11.49 13.92
C MET A 49 -19.43 11.04 14.97
N PRO A 50 -18.61 10.01 14.69
CA PRO A 50 -17.57 9.63 15.63
C PRO A 50 -16.74 10.88 15.85
N ALA A 51 -16.51 11.22 17.13
CA ALA A 51 -15.62 12.32 17.47
C ALA A 51 -14.29 12.07 16.73
N LEU A 52 -13.82 13.05 15.95
CA LEU A 52 -12.52 12.90 15.32
C LEU A 52 -11.48 12.72 16.44
N PRO A 53 -10.61 11.72 16.34
CA PRO A 53 -9.53 11.56 17.29
C PRO A 53 -8.64 12.81 17.27
N ASP A 54 -8.13 13.20 18.43
CA ASP A 54 -7.16 14.29 18.52
C ASP A 54 -5.99 14.01 17.55
N PRO A 55 -5.74 14.90 16.57
CA PRO A 55 -4.68 14.72 15.60
C PRO A 55 -3.30 14.52 16.24
N SER A 56 -3.08 15.10 17.42
CA SER A 56 -1.80 14.98 18.14
C SER A 56 -1.60 13.57 18.68
N LEU A 57 -2.62 13.03 19.36
CA LEU A 57 -2.64 11.65 19.84
C LEU A 57 -2.57 10.64 18.69
N LEU A 58 -3.34 10.85 17.62
CA LEU A 58 -3.28 9.97 16.45
C LEU A 58 -1.91 10.01 15.79
N SER A 59 -1.31 11.20 15.65
CA SER A 59 0.02 11.33 15.08
C SER A 59 1.09 10.68 15.96
N ALA A 60 1.02 10.84 17.28
CA ALA A 60 1.92 10.18 18.23
C ALA A 60 1.80 8.65 18.13
N TYR A 61 0.57 8.13 18.01
CA TYR A 61 0.32 6.70 17.83
C TYR A 61 0.88 6.17 16.51
N LEU A 62 0.59 6.84 15.39
CA LEU A 62 1.01 6.41 14.05
C LEU A 62 2.52 6.51 13.82
N ARG A 63 3.20 7.44 14.50
CA ARG A 63 4.67 7.60 14.38
C ARG A 63 5.45 6.44 14.99
N GLY A 64 4.81 5.59 15.79
CA GLY A 64 5.45 4.46 16.44
C GLY A 64 6.52 4.85 17.46
N ARG A 65 7.16 3.84 18.04
CA ARG A 65 8.14 3.99 19.12
C ARG A 65 9.54 4.34 18.63
N HIS A 66 9.93 3.87 17.44
CA HIS A 66 11.31 3.91 16.93
C HIS A 66 11.49 5.00 15.87
N ARG A 67 10.85 6.16 16.05
CA ARG A 67 10.92 7.27 15.09
C ARG A 67 12.35 7.82 14.94
N ASP A 68 13.11 7.82 16.02
CA ASP A 68 14.49 8.33 16.05
C ASP A 68 15.39 7.60 15.04
N VAL A 69 15.27 6.28 14.91
CA VAL A 69 16.05 5.51 13.93
C VAL A 69 15.53 5.76 12.51
N GLN A 70 14.22 5.88 12.31
CA GLN A 70 13.64 6.20 11.01
C GLN A 70 14.09 7.58 10.52
N GLU A 71 14.09 8.58 11.39
CA GLU A 71 14.51 9.94 11.07
C GLU A 71 16.01 10.02 10.74
N ARG A 72 16.84 9.21 11.40
CA ARG A 72 18.26 9.05 11.02
C ARG A 72 18.42 8.49 9.62
N VAL A 73 17.63 7.49 9.25
CA VAL A 73 17.63 6.91 7.89
C VAL A 73 17.20 7.96 6.87
N PHE A 74 16.06 8.62 7.09
CA PHE A 74 15.58 9.65 6.17
C PHE A 74 16.57 10.80 6.00
N ARG A 75 17.13 11.31 7.11
CA ARG A 75 18.13 12.39 7.07
C ARG A 75 19.35 12.00 6.26
N TYR A 76 19.80 10.75 6.36
CA TYR A 76 20.94 10.25 5.61
C TYR A 76 20.68 10.27 4.09
N PHE A 77 19.51 9.82 3.65
CA PHE A 77 19.14 9.81 2.23
C PHE A 77 18.80 11.20 1.69
N ILE A 78 18.09 12.04 2.46
CA ILE A 78 17.82 13.44 2.09
C ILE A 78 19.14 14.20 1.82
N SER A 79 20.18 13.94 2.60
CA SER A 79 21.50 14.56 2.41
C SER A 79 22.30 14.02 1.22
N ARG A 80 21.81 12.97 0.54
CA ARG A 80 22.47 12.26 -0.56
C ARG A 80 21.54 12.00 -1.74
N PRO A 81 21.26 13.04 -2.55
CA PRO A 81 20.41 12.90 -3.74
C PRO A 81 20.90 11.84 -4.72
N GLU A 82 22.21 11.56 -4.76
CA GLU A 82 22.81 10.51 -5.59
C GLU A 82 22.38 9.09 -5.21
N LEU A 83 21.80 8.91 -4.03
CA LEU A 83 21.22 7.65 -3.57
C LEU A 83 19.72 7.56 -3.81
N HIS A 84 19.06 8.58 -4.37
CA HIS A 84 17.64 8.51 -4.70
C HIS A 84 17.43 7.77 -6.01
N THR A 85 16.39 6.95 -6.05
CA THR A 85 16.00 6.21 -7.26
C THR A 85 15.31 7.15 -8.25
N PRO A 86 15.88 7.38 -9.45
CA PRO A 86 15.21 8.17 -10.49
C PRO A 86 13.96 7.45 -11.00
N LEU A 87 13.01 8.20 -11.55
CA LEU A 87 11.78 7.64 -12.14
C LEU A 87 12.08 6.67 -13.28
N GLU A 88 13.06 7.01 -14.11
CA GLU A 88 13.51 6.20 -15.23
C GLU A 88 14.95 5.75 -14.96
N ILE A 89 15.10 4.47 -14.59
CA ILE A 89 16.41 3.84 -14.36
C ILE A 89 16.41 2.43 -14.97
N GLY A 90 17.52 2.07 -15.61
CA GLY A 90 17.73 0.72 -16.12
C GLY A 90 17.81 -0.30 -14.98
N ARG A 91 17.44 -1.55 -15.28
CA ARG A 91 17.42 -2.63 -14.27
C ARG A 91 18.76 -2.84 -13.58
N ASP A 92 19.85 -2.84 -14.35
CA ASP A 92 21.17 -3.17 -13.81
C ASP A 92 21.76 -1.99 -13.04
N ASP A 93 21.55 -0.75 -13.50
CA ASP A 93 21.88 0.47 -12.75
C ASP A 93 21.11 0.56 -11.43
N HIS A 94 19.82 0.20 -11.45
CA HIS A 94 19.00 0.16 -10.25
C HIS A 94 19.49 -0.88 -9.24
N ARG A 95 19.99 -2.04 -9.70
CA ARG A 95 20.59 -3.05 -8.81
C ARG A 95 21.86 -2.54 -8.14
N GLU A 96 22.70 -1.84 -8.90
CA GLU A 96 23.92 -1.21 -8.37
C GLU A 96 23.58 -0.10 -7.38
N LEU A 97 22.63 0.78 -7.72
CA LEU A 97 22.12 1.82 -6.83
C LEU A 97 21.59 1.22 -5.52
N CYS A 98 20.77 0.17 -5.62
CA CYS A 98 20.21 -0.50 -4.46
C CYS A 98 21.31 -1.17 -3.58
N MET A 99 22.40 -1.66 -4.17
CA MET A 99 23.58 -2.07 -3.38
C MET A 99 24.23 -0.88 -2.66
N LYS A 100 24.41 0.25 -3.35
CA LYS A 100 24.99 1.49 -2.75
C LYS A 100 24.13 2.00 -1.60
N GLN A 101 22.80 2.03 -1.77
CA GLN A 101 21.84 2.38 -0.74
C GLN A 101 21.94 1.44 0.47
N LEU A 102 22.01 0.12 0.26
CA LEU A 102 22.15 -0.88 1.33
C LEU A 102 23.46 -0.69 2.12
N ILE A 103 24.57 -0.47 1.41
CA ILE A 103 25.87 -0.18 2.04
C ILE A 103 25.79 1.13 2.82
N GLY A 104 25.15 2.16 2.26
CA GLY A 104 24.91 3.44 2.94
C GLY A 104 24.11 3.29 4.22
N LEU A 105 23.08 2.43 4.23
CA LEU A 105 22.29 2.15 5.42
C LEU A 105 23.11 1.45 6.51
N VAL A 106 23.88 0.42 6.16
CA VAL A 106 24.66 -0.35 7.15
C VAL A 106 25.89 0.41 7.63
N ARG A 107 26.69 0.97 6.72
CA ARG A 107 27.97 1.61 7.05
C ARG A 107 27.83 3.11 7.32
N GLY A 108 26.97 3.79 6.57
CA GLY A 108 26.81 5.23 6.67
C GLY A 108 25.89 5.65 7.81
N VAL A 109 24.70 5.06 7.90
CA VAL A 109 23.77 5.30 9.04
C VAL A 109 24.22 4.54 10.29
N GLY A 110 24.98 3.45 10.12
CA GLY A 110 25.47 2.61 11.20
C GLY A 110 24.44 1.58 11.69
N ILE A 111 23.49 1.21 10.84
CA ILE A 111 22.52 0.16 11.15
C ILE A 111 23.24 -1.19 11.21
N LYS A 112 22.98 -1.95 12.29
CA LYS A 112 23.53 -3.30 12.50
C LYS A 112 22.39 -4.31 12.53
N PRO A 113 21.96 -4.82 11.36
CA PRO A 113 20.68 -5.55 11.23
C PRO A 113 20.56 -6.75 12.16
N LEU A 114 21.59 -7.60 12.21
CA LEU A 114 21.61 -8.80 13.06
C LEU A 114 21.55 -8.48 14.55
N ARG A 115 22.12 -7.34 14.98
CA ARG A 115 22.00 -6.88 16.37
C ARG A 115 20.60 -6.39 16.65
N LEU A 116 20.01 -5.63 15.73
CA LEU A 116 18.63 -5.16 15.90
C LEU A 116 17.65 -6.33 16.01
N ILE A 117 17.77 -7.36 15.16
CA ILE A 117 16.90 -8.57 15.26
C ILE A 117 17.05 -9.26 16.63
N SER A 118 18.28 -9.35 17.15
CA SER A 118 18.54 -10.02 18.43
C SER A 118 18.10 -9.18 19.65
N ASP A 119 18.37 -7.88 19.62
CA ASP A 119 18.21 -6.99 20.77
C ASP A 119 16.81 -6.39 20.83
N ASP A 120 16.28 -5.91 19.69
CA ASP A 120 14.95 -5.32 19.57
C ASP A 120 14.38 -5.48 18.14
N PRO A 121 13.63 -6.57 17.89
CA PRO A 121 13.02 -6.83 16.58
C PRO A 121 12.12 -5.68 16.10
N ALA A 122 11.46 -4.94 17.00
CA ALA A 122 10.60 -3.83 16.61
C ALA A 122 11.42 -2.68 16.00
N GLN A 123 12.61 -2.42 16.52
CA GLN A 123 13.54 -1.46 15.93
C GLN A 123 14.06 -1.91 14.56
N TYR A 124 14.31 -3.21 14.37
CA TYR A 124 14.65 -3.77 13.05
C TYR A 124 13.53 -3.48 12.03
N PHE A 125 12.27 -3.78 12.36
CA PHE A 125 11.14 -3.53 11.45
C PHE A 125 10.92 -2.04 11.18
N ALA A 126 11.16 -1.16 12.16
CA ALA A 126 11.10 0.28 11.92
C ALA A 126 12.16 0.75 10.90
N VAL A 127 13.35 0.13 10.89
CA VAL A 127 14.38 0.40 9.88
C VAL A 127 13.96 -0.15 8.51
N VAL A 128 13.39 -1.35 8.44
CA VAL A 128 12.86 -1.94 7.19
C VAL A 128 11.79 -1.02 6.59
N GLU A 129 10.87 -0.53 7.41
CA GLU A 129 9.82 0.40 7.00
C GLU A 129 10.42 1.70 6.44
N ALA A 130 11.36 2.33 7.15
CA ALA A 130 12.03 3.53 6.66
C ALA A 130 12.82 3.29 5.37
N ALA A 131 13.50 2.15 5.26
CA ALA A 131 14.22 1.76 4.06
C ALA A 131 13.26 1.56 2.87
N GLY A 132 12.12 0.90 3.08
CA GLY A 132 11.07 0.72 2.08
C GLY A 132 10.41 2.03 1.65
N ALA A 133 10.25 2.97 2.57
CA ALA A 133 9.75 4.31 2.27
C ALA A 133 10.72 5.15 1.43
N VAL A 134 12.05 4.93 1.58
CA VAL A 134 13.06 5.52 0.70
C VAL A 134 13.03 4.84 -0.67
N ASP A 135 13.05 3.51 -0.70
CA ASP A 135 12.96 2.70 -1.90
C ASP A 135 12.43 1.30 -1.57
N MET A 136 11.37 0.87 -2.25
CA MET A 136 10.74 -0.42 -1.97
C MET A 136 11.69 -1.60 -2.19
N SER A 137 12.56 -1.53 -3.19
CA SER A 137 13.54 -2.58 -3.46
C SER A 137 14.63 -2.60 -2.40
N LEU A 138 15.03 -1.45 -1.87
CA LEU A 138 15.94 -1.37 -0.72
C LEU A 138 15.33 -2.05 0.51
N GLY A 139 14.06 -1.78 0.83
CA GLY A 139 13.35 -2.43 1.95
C GLY A 139 13.35 -3.96 1.81
N VAL A 140 12.98 -4.47 0.64
CA VAL A 140 13.02 -5.91 0.34
C VAL A 140 14.44 -6.47 0.43
N LYS A 141 15.41 -5.78 -0.17
CA LYS A 141 16.80 -6.24 -0.21
C LYS A 141 17.44 -6.26 1.18
N PHE A 142 17.15 -5.27 2.01
CA PHE A 142 17.59 -5.24 3.39
C PHE A 142 17.05 -6.44 4.16
N GLY A 143 15.74 -6.75 4.02
CA GLY A 143 15.11 -7.86 4.71
C GLY A 143 15.50 -9.26 4.22
N VAL A 144 15.86 -9.41 2.93
CA VAL A 144 16.34 -10.70 2.40
C VAL A 144 17.82 -10.92 2.75
N GLN A 145 18.62 -9.85 2.79
CA GLN A 145 20.06 -9.95 3.03
C GLN A 145 20.41 -10.15 4.51
N TYR A 146 19.56 -9.68 5.42
CA TYR A 146 19.79 -9.69 6.86
C TYR A 146 18.53 -10.03 7.65
#